data_AF-A0A550CKZ7-F1
#
_entry.id   AF-A0A550CKZ7-F1
#
_cell.length_a   1.000
_cell.length_b   1.000
_cell.length_c   1.000
_cell.angle_alpha   90.00
_cell.angle_beta   90.00
_cell.angle_gamma   90.00
#
_symmetry.space_group_name_H-M   'P 1'
#
loop_
_entity.id
_entity.type
_entity.pdbx_description
1 polymer ?
#
loop_
_entity_poly.entity_id
_entity_poly.type
_entity_poly.pdbx_seq_one_letter_code
_entity_poly.pdbx_strand_id
1 'polypeptide(L)'
;MFKRGFLNSEKARKTMSTEDAVPKPPTVEKLPDGLESVVFESNPDFHIAPPNVLQGMPPGKTRTVFRHWPRDPKGQVMQKERAIQGKMTPNGYQLWGETLYDFFRTTPLPGVDGYSMISTSSKLATWMREHGELSATHELEWAEKEKEPKQIFPCDVGRLIRDREADAKRGWLAPGSPFSKRAPPVLEERIPHHLLPKKLIVHDPWNTLSVAHADDDDDEDIALADKPDVVHAYRLSRSKAGLRKCEEDAERARKAAEEEAASTVNHLYMPGDYGTSLSLILHVTTPPLPPLPTSVDEAHVYIRRRDLCGEGNHSIVYLVEWELPRWLLVGREETFCDQCILKMAEVEIKKRHEAGTLYDRSADASPISSLDCPSDTPIVHVELNPKVQSSAGRGELCEHFQARFDGPLGGEAPATARVVVCAKLSRQFDTHLPREASNYQLFPDWFFEHWSGYNVVKPLQDPTPCGAIVPNFYGYYVPDESEAAAVPRFSPTAEDSQLPPSPRASDDDAPEPVLPKRYLSPILLLEYCGKQIEPDELSIDDRQEATSLFLHMSRTGWMQGSIAARNVLVQPGPLSEWPLGRMVCRPPKNSFRLIDFGRAVKLDRWPEEQDSQVMQLFDLGPLGRGTW
;
A
#
# COMPACT_ATOMS: atom_id res chain seq x y z
N MET A 1 7.82 -40.10 -13.28
CA MET A 1 8.96 -40.59 -12.46
C MET A 1 10.27 -40.13 -13.10
N PHE A 2 11.17 -39.50 -12.34
CA PHE A 2 12.61 -39.81 -12.29
C PHE A 2 13.25 -38.92 -11.22
N LYS A 3 13.69 -39.52 -10.10
CA LYS A 3 14.47 -38.85 -9.04
C LYS A 3 15.96 -38.95 -9.38
N ARG A 4 16.73 -37.94 -8.94
CA ARG A 4 18.12 -37.98 -8.40
C ARG A 4 19.04 -39.07 -8.99
N GLY A 5 20.13 -38.81 -9.71
CA GLY A 5 21.14 -37.73 -9.56
C GLY A 5 22.33 -38.21 -8.73
N PHE A 6 23.59 -37.84 -9.02
CA PHE A 6 24.76 -37.85 -8.10
C PHE A 6 26.09 -37.40 -8.77
N LEU A 7 26.92 -36.71 -7.96
CA LEU A 7 28.40 -36.61 -7.96
C LEU A 7 29.20 -35.99 -9.13
N ASN A 8 29.75 -34.81 -8.81
CA ASN A 8 31.16 -34.41 -8.93
C ASN A 8 32.17 -35.41 -9.54
N SER A 9 33.06 -34.89 -10.40
CA SER A 9 34.49 -34.91 -10.07
C SER A 9 35.28 -33.83 -10.83
N GLU A 10 36.14 -33.12 -10.12
CA GLU A 10 37.23 -32.36 -10.72
C GLU A 10 38.32 -33.33 -11.19
N LYS A 11 38.66 -33.32 -12.50
CA LYS A 11 40.04 -33.55 -13.00
C LYS A 11 40.12 -33.39 -14.53
N ALA A 12 41.33 -33.02 -14.96
CA ALA A 12 41.84 -32.99 -16.35
C ALA A 12 41.59 -31.72 -17.19
N ARG A 13 42.39 -30.67 -16.92
CA ARG A 13 42.81 -29.70 -17.96
C ARG A 13 44.26 -29.25 -17.82
N LYS A 14 45.13 -30.02 -18.46
CA LYS A 14 46.55 -29.80 -18.86
C LYS A 14 46.70 -30.71 -20.08
N THR A 15 47.24 -30.37 -21.26
CA THR A 15 47.90 -29.18 -21.85
C THR A 15 47.43 -29.06 -23.34
N MET A 16 47.86 -28.16 -24.24
CA MET A 16 48.92 -27.14 -24.27
C MET A 16 48.63 -25.99 -25.29
N SER A 17 49.55 -25.03 -25.36
CA SER A 17 50.04 -24.18 -26.49
C SER A 17 49.38 -24.25 -27.90
N THR A 18 49.35 -23.19 -28.72
CA THR A 18 50.31 -22.07 -28.86
C THR A 18 49.65 -20.72 -29.19
N GLU A 19 50.17 -19.66 -28.53
CA GLU A 19 50.66 -18.38 -29.06
C GLU A 19 50.01 -17.73 -30.31
N ASP A 20 49.48 -16.51 -30.12
CA ASP A 20 49.89 -15.33 -30.88
C ASP A 20 49.69 -14.05 -30.03
N ALA A 21 50.51 -13.02 -30.23
CA ALA A 21 50.69 -11.93 -29.24
C ALA A 21 50.10 -10.56 -29.65
N VAL A 22 49.48 -9.87 -28.69
CA VAL A 22 49.03 -8.46 -28.78
C VAL A 22 49.45 -7.73 -27.48
N PRO A 23 49.96 -6.49 -27.51
CA PRO A 23 50.81 -5.96 -26.44
C PRO A 23 50.06 -5.47 -25.18
N LYS A 24 50.76 -5.52 -24.04
CA LYS A 24 50.27 -5.08 -22.73
C LYS A 24 50.08 -3.56 -22.64
N PRO A 25 49.06 -3.07 -21.89
CA PRO A 25 49.02 -1.67 -21.45
C PRO A 25 50.15 -1.37 -20.45
N PRO A 26 50.55 -0.10 -20.29
CA PRO A 26 51.69 0.29 -19.45
C PRO A 26 51.46 -0.01 -17.97
N THR A 27 52.50 -0.49 -17.30
CA THR A 27 52.55 -0.65 -15.84
C THR A 27 52.41 0.70 -15.16
N VAL A 28 51.36 0.85 -14.35
CA VAL A 28 51.19 1.98 -13.44
C VAL A 28 52.26 1.89 -12.34
N GLU A 29 53.00 2.97 -12.13
CA GLU A 29 53.94 3.09 -11.02
C GLU A 29 53.20 3.03 -9.68
N LYS A 30 53.75 2.29 -8.71
CA LYS A 30 53.17 2.24 -7.37
C LYS A 30 53.33 3.60 -6.69
N LEU A 31 52.21 4.29 -6.43
CA LEU A 31 52.18 5.34 -5.41
C LEU A 31 52.49 4.74 -4.02
N PRO A 32 53.11 5.51 -3.12
CA PRO A 32 53.54 5.03 -1.81
C PRO A 32 52.34 4.71 -0.89
N ASP A 33 52.52 3.70 -0.04
CA ASP A 33 51.58 3.36 1.03
C ASP A 33 51.38 4.57 1.97
N GLY A 34 50.13 5.03 2.15
CA GLY A 34 49.87 6.11 3.13
C GLY A 34 48.63 6.99 2.92
N LEU A 35 47.90 6.88 1.81
CA LEU A 35 46.58 7.51 1.68
C LEU A 35 45.52 6.43 1.41
N GLU A 36 44.58 6.28 2.33
CA GLU A 36 43.37 5.49 2.09
C GLU A 36 42.61 6.12 0.93
N SER A 37 42.27 5.30 -0.07
CA SER A 37 41.37 5.73 -1.13
C SER A 37 39.98 5.92 -0.54
N VAL A 38 39.66 7.16 -0.19
CA VAL A 38 38.28 7.57 0.13
C VAL A 38 37.43 7.23 -1.08
N VAL A 39 36.64 6.16 -0.93
CA VAL A 39 35.66 5.75 -1.93
C VAL A 39 34.68 6.91 -2.09
N PHE A 40 34.43 7.30 -3.35
CA PHE A 40 33.55 8.41 -3.69
C PHE A 40 32.26 8.37 -2.89
N GLU A 41 31.94 9.49 -2.25
CA GLU A 41 30.75 9.65 -1.40
C GLU A 41 29.49 9.33 -2.21
N SER A 42 28.87 8.18 -1.93
CA SER A 42 27.46 7.99 -2.24
C SER A 42 26.66 9.01 -1.45
N ASN A 43 25.76 9.73 -2.13
CA ASN A 43 24.86 10.71 -1.53
C ASN A 43 24.27 10.15 -0.21
N PRO A 44 24.48 10.80 0.96
CA PRO A 44 24.19 10.19 2.25
C PRO A 44 22.71 9.86 2.42
N ASP A 45 22.42 8.63 2.88
CA ASP A 45 21.05 8.24 3.21
C ASP A 45 20.61 8.87 4.53
N PHE A 46 19.90 10.00 4.45
CA PHE A 46 19.36 10.72 5.61
C PHE A 46 18.31 9.93 6.41
N HIS A 47 17.90 8.75 5.94
CA HIS A 47 17.01 7.82 6.64
C HIS A 47 17.75 6.82 7.54
N ILE A 48 19.09 6.89 7.61
CA ILE A 48 19.94 6.06 8.46
C ILE A 48 20.85 6.98 9.30
N ALA A 49 21.07 6.65 10.58
CA ALA A 49 22.01 7.41 11.41
C ALA A 49 23.46 7.24 10.91
N PRO A 50 24.32 8.27 11.00
CA PRO A 50 25.64 8.22 10.35
C PRO A 50 26.55 7.14 10.96
N PRO A 51 27.51 6.57 10.21
CA PRO A 51 28.26 5.38 10.62
C PRO A 51 28.97 5.51 11.99
N ASN A 52 29.43 6.70 12.34
CA ASN A 52 30.07 7.00 13.64
C ASN A 52 29.09 6.95 14.84
N VAL A 53 27.79 7.12 14.60
CA VAL A 53 26.72 6.96 15.61
C VAL A 53 26.30 5.49 15.71
N LEU A 54 26.33 4.76 14.59
CA LEU A 54 26.03 3.32 14.57
C LEU A 54 27.16 2.47 15.18
N GLN A 55 28.38 2.98 15.24
CA GLN A 55 29.53 2.32 15.84
C GLN A 55 29.31 2.09 17.35
N GLY A 56 28.91 0.88 17.73
CA GLY A 56 28.58 0.49 19.10
C GLY A 56 27.08 0.32 19.39
N MET A 57 26.20 0.57 18.41
CA MET A 57 24.79 0.22 18.49
C MET A 57 24.59 -1.30 18.29
N PRO A 58 23.53 -1.91 18.83
CA PRO A 58 23.22 -3.32 18.58
C PRO A 58 22.91 -3.58 17.10
N PRO A 59 23.15 -4.81 16.59
CA PRO A 59 22.79 -5.18 15.22
C PRO A 59 21.32 -4.89 14.88
N GLY A 60 21.09 -4.34 13.69
CA GLY A 60 19.74 -3.99 13.22
C GLY A 60 19.15 -2.70 13.81
N LYS A 61 19.89 -1.96 14.67
CA LYS A 61 19.53 -0.59 15.03
C LYS A 61 20.13 0.39 14.03
N THR A 62 19.28 1.13 13.31
CA THR A 62 19.65 2.11 12.28
C THR A 62 19.09 3.51 12.57
N ARG A 63 18.02 3.59 13.38
CA ARG A 63 17.32 4.84 13.73
C ARG A 63 17.64 5.25 15.16
N THR A 64 18.09 6.49 15.36
CA THR A 64 18.18 7.13 16.68
C THR A 64 18.30 8.66 16.58
N VAL A 65 18.06 9.37 17.68
CA VAL A 65 18.23 10.84 17.74
C VAL A 65 19.64 11.19 18.21
N PHE A 66 20.47 11.66 17.28
CA PHE A 66 21.90 11.92 17.48
C PHE A 66 22.32 13.39 17.38
N ARG A 67 21.51 14.27 16.77
CA ARG A 67 21.83 15.71 16.71
C ARG A 67 21.50 16.41 18.03
N HIS A 68 22.23 17.48 18.34
CA HIS A 68 21.92 18.38 19.44
C HIS A 68 21.59 19.77 18.91
N TRP A 69 20.53 20.41 19.41
CA TRP A 69 20.17 21.78 19.07
C TRP A 69 20.72 22.74 20.13
N PRO A 70 21.73 23.56 19.81
CA PRO A 70 22.35 24.46 20.79
C PRO A 70 21.38 25.57 21.21
N ARG A 71 21.38 25.89 22.51
CA ARG A 71 20.56 26.93 23.13
C ARG A 71 21.45 28.08 23.59
N ASP A 72 20.88 29.29 23.69
CA ASP A 72 21.56 30.36 24.44
C ASP A 72 21.60 29.94 25.93
N PRO A 73 22.76 29.96 26.62
CA PRO A 73 22.84 29.73 28.07
C PRO A 73 21.98 30.68 28.91
N LYS A 74 21.55 31.82 28.36
CA LYS A 74 20.62 32.80 28.95
C LYS A 74 19.21 32.72 28.35
N GLY A 75 18.95 31.74 27.50
CA GLY A 75 17.69 31.52 26.80
C GLY A 75 16.51 31.22 27.75
N GLN A 76 15.30 31.26 27.22
CA GLN A 76 14.09 31.04 28.03
C GLN A 76 13.82 29.54 28.26
N VAL A 77 13.16 29.24 29.38
CA VAL A 77 12.73 27.88 29.71
C VAL A 77 11.63 27.42 28.76
N MET A 78 11.81 26.27 28.12
CA MET A 78 10.78 25.64 27.28
C MET A 78 9.69 25.02 28.15
N GLN A 79 8.61 25.77 28.39
CA GLN A 79 7.44 25.30 29.15
C GLN A 79 6.52 24.45 28.27
N LYS A 80 6.01 23.35 28.81
CA LYS A 80 5.12 22.40 28.10
C LYS A 80 3.78 23.05 27.71
N GLU A 81 3.34 24.01 28.50
CA GLU A 81 2.09 24.78 28.35
C GLU A 81 2.20 25.83 27.23
N ARG A 82 3.43 26.15 26.79
CA ARG A 82 3.75 27.03 25.66
C ARG A 82 4.29 26.26 24.45
N ALA A 83 3.98 24.97 24.36
CA ALA A 83 4.51 24.10 23.31
C ALA A 83 4.01 24.52 21.92
N ILE A 84 4.84 25.28 21.22
CA ILE A 84 4.66 25.64 19.80
C ILE A 84 4.47 24.37 18.97
N GLN A 85 3.64 24.48 17.94
CA GLN A 85 3.42 23.42 16.96
C GLN A 85 4.48 23.52 15.87
N GLY A 86 5.24 22.44 15.68
CA GLY A 86 6.03 22.23 14.46
C GLY A 86 5.16 21.65 13.35
N LYS A 87 5.80 21.20 12.27
CA LYS A 87 5.13 20.41 11.23
C LYS A 87 4.61 19.11 11.83
N MET A 88 3.49 18.60 11.31
CA MET A 88 2.86 17.36 11.77
C MET A 88 2.04 16.68 10.67
N THR A 89 2.00 15.35 10.69
CA THR A 89 1.05 14.58 9.87
C THR A 89 -0.37 14.65 10.46
N PRO A 90 -1.43 14.29 9.72
CA PRO A 90 -2.82 14.37 10.20
C PRO A 90 -3.15 13.54 11.46
N ASN A 91 -2.23 12.68 11.91
CA ASN A 91 -2.36 11.96 13.18
C ASN A 91 -2.19 12.86 14.42
N GLY A 92 -1.81 14.14 14.26
CA GLY A 92 -1.68 15.12 15.34
C GLY A 92 -0.38 15.04 16.16
N TYR A 93 0.60 14.24 15.74
CA TYR A 93 1.88 14.12 16.44
C TYR A 93 2.80 15.33 16.14
N GLN A 94 3.08 16.12 17.18
CA GLN A 94 3.92 17.33 17.11
C GLN A 94 5.44 17.06 16.98
N LEU A 95 5.86 15.79 16.93
CA LEU A 95 7.26 15.37 16.80
C LEU A 95 7.47 14.63 15.49
N TRP A 96 7.13 15.30 14.40
CA TRP A 96 7.38 14.84 13.03
C TRP A 96 8.65 15.48 12.45
N GLY A 97 9.36 14.72 11.61
CA GLY A 97 10.45 15.23 10.78
C GLY A 97 10.64 14.40 9.50
N GLU A 98 11.08 15.05 8.41
CA GLU A 98 11.24 14.39 7.10
C GLU A 98 12.29 13.25 7.12
N THR A 99 13.38 13.46 7.86
CA THR A 99 14.54 12.56 7.93
C THR A 99 14.95 12.32 9.39
N LEU A 100 15.92 11.42 9.64
CA LEU A 100 16.47 11.27 10.99
C LEU A 100 17.26 12.51 11.45
N TYR A 101 17.69 13.35 10.50
CA TYR A 101 18.44 14.58 10.75
C TYR A 101 17.55 15.74 11.21
N ASP A 102 16.22 15.58 11.18
CA ASP A 102 15.27 16.57 11.67
C ASP A 102 14.94 16.42 13.16
N PHE A 103 15.49 15.39 13.82
CA PHE A 103 15.33 15.14 15.24
C PHE A 103 16.55 15.61 16.04
N PHE A 104 16.28 16.35 17.11
CA PHE A 104 17.31 16.95 17.96
C PHE A 104 17.04 16.66 19.43
N ARG A 105 18.13 16.41 20.17
CA ARG A 105 18.16 16.58 21.62
C ARG A 105 18.44 18.05 21.92
N THR A 106 17.74 18.63 22.88
CA THR A 106 18.02 20.00 23.35
C THR A 106 17.86 20.08 24.86
N THR A 107 18.38 21.15 25.46
CA THR A 107 18.27 21.44 26.89
C THR A 107 17.11 22.42 27.09
N PRO A 108 15.94 21.99 27.62
CA PRO A 108 14.79 22.88 27.78
C PRO A 108 14.96 23.89 28.92
N LEU A 109 15.88 23.61 29.86
CA LEU A 109 16.34 24.50 30.93
C LEU A 109 17.80 24.92 30.65
N PRO A 110 18.07 26.05 29.99
CA PRO A 110 19.44 26.49 29.73
C PRO A 110 20.28 26.59 31.01
N GLY A 111 21.52 26.11 30.95
CA GLY A 111 22.43 26.08 32.10
C GLY A 111 22.21 24.96 33.11
N VAL A 112 21.25 24.05 32.90
CA VAL A 112 21.08 22.84 33.72
C VAL A 112 21.61 21.61 32.97
N ASP A 113 22.82 21.17 33.35
CA ASP A 113 23.46 20.00 32.75
C ASP A 113 22.65 18.71 33.01
N GLY A 114 22.64 17.83 32.00
CA GLY A 114 21.97 16.52 32.05
C GLY A 114 20.46 16.53 31.77
N TYR A 115 19.79 17.69 31.81
CA TYR A 115 18.35 17.78 31.51
C TYR A 115 18.10 17.92 30.00
N SER A 116 17.62 16.87 29.33
CA SER A 116 17.50 16.85 27.87
C SER A 116 16.15 16.32 27.37
N MET A 117 15.56 17.03 26.40
CA MET A 117 14.35 16.61 25.69
C MET A 117 14.62 16.35 24.20
N ILE A 118 13.79 15.51 23.60
CA ILE A 118 13.74 15.33 22.14
C ILE A 118 12.69 16.29 21.56
N SER A 119 13.06 16.98 20.48
CA SER A 119 12.19 17.84 19.67
C SER A 119 12.62 17.81 18.20
N THR A 120 11.83 18.39 17.31
CA THR A 120 12.09 18.42 15.86
C THR A 120 12.54 19.78 15.36
N SER A 121 13.16 19.82 14.18
CA SER A 121 13.73 20.99 13.52
C SER A 121 12.72 22.13 13.39
N SER A 122 11.60 21.92 12.69
CA SER A 122 10.53 22.94 12.57
C SER A 122 10.04 23.46 13.92
N LYS A 123 9.81 22.58 14.90
CA LYS A 123 9.33 22.97 16.23
C LYS A 123 10.34 23.83 17.00
N LEU A 124 11.62 23.45 16.97
CA LEU A 124 12.69 24.20 17.63
C LEU A 124 12.96 25.52 16.91
N ALA A 125 13.00 25.52 15.58
CA ALA A 125 13.23 26.71 14.79
C ALA A 125 12.17 27.79 15.04
N THR A 126 10.90 27.42 15.17
CA THR A 126 9.84 28.38 15.54
C THR A 126 10.03 28.90 16.96
N TRP A 127 10.35 28.03 17.95
CA TRP A 127 10.65 28.48 19.31
C TRP A 127 11.83 29.45 19.37
N MET A 128 12.94 29.15 18.70
CA MET A 128 14.13 30.00 18.70
C MET A 128 13.83 31.37 18.07
N ARG A 129 13.06 31.43 16.98
CA ARG A 129 12.67 32.69 16.34
C ARG A 129 11.75 33.53 17.24
N GLU A 130 10.77 32.94 17.91
CA GLU A 130 9.88 33.66 18.84
C GLU A 130 10.63 34.26 20.04
N HIS A 131 11.69 33.60 20.50
CA HIS A 131 12.45 34.01 21.70
C HIS A 131 13.78 34.73 21.38
N GLY A 132 14.12 34.92 20.11
CA GLY A 132 15.33 35.62 19.67
C GLY A 132 16.65 34.80 19.76
N GLU A 133 16.57 33.48 19.98
CA GLU A 133 17.73 32.59 20.12
C GLU A 133 18.31 32.18 18.74
N LEU A 134 18.73 33.17 17.94
CA LEU A 134 19.12 33.01 16.53
C LEU A 134 20.58 32.55 16.32
N SER A 135 21.28 32.07 17.34
CA SER A 135 22.69 31.64 17.26
C SER A 135 22.89 30.31 16.54
N ALA A 136 21.86 29.46 16.47
CA ALA A 136 21.87 28.14 15.82
C ALA A 136 21.61 28.25 14.31
N THR A 137 22.48 28.98 13.58
CA THR A 137 22.24 29.36 12.18
C THR A 137 22.08 28.17 11.25
N HIS A 138 22.95 27.17 11.33
CA HIS A 138 22.89 25.97 10.49
C HIS A 138 21.66 25.10 10.78
N GLU A 139 21.24 25.03 12.04
CA GLU A 139 20.02 24.30 12.44
C GLU A 139 18.75 25.02 11.95
N LEU A 140 18.73 26.36 11.98
CA LEU A 140 17.65 27.18 11.43
C LEU A 140 17.55 27.05 9.90
N GLU A 141 18.67 27.15 9.19
CA GLU A 141 18.75 26.92 7.73
C GLU A 141 18.33 25.50 7.33
N TRP A 142 18.63 24.50 8.16
CA TRP A 142 18.18 23.12 7.95
C TRP A 142 16.66 23.00 8.13
N ALA A 143 16.11 23.58 9.19
CA ALA A 143 14.67 23.59 9.45
C ALA A 143 13.85 24.35 8.39
N GLU A 144 14.44 25.31 7.68
CA GLU A 144 13.82 26.00 6.53
C GLU A 144 13.76 25.13 5.27
N LYS A 145 14.65 24.13 5.15
CA LYS A 145 14.71 23.19 4.02
C LYS A 145 13.93 21.89 4.25
N GLU A 146 13.56 21.60 5.50
CA GLU A 146 12.65 20.50 5.85
C GLU A 146 11.36 20.60 5.03
N LYS A 147 10.98 19.56 4.29
CA LYS A 147 9.73 19.60 3.48
C LYS A 147 8.49 19.52 4.37
N GLU A 148 7.32 19.72 3.78
CA GLU A 148 6.05 19.38 4.45
C GLU A 148 5.82 17.85 4.45
N PRO A 149 5.08 17.31 5.43
CA PRO A 149 4.61 15.93 5.39
C PRO A 149 3.75 15.69 4.15
N LYS A 150 3.99 14.59 3.45
CA LYS A 150 3.27 14.18 2.24
C LYS A 150 2.75 12.77 2.39
N GLN A 151 1.54 12.52 1.91
CA GLN A 151 1.02 11.16 1.78
C GLN A 151 1.87 10.41 0.75
N ILE A 152 2.22 9.16 1.08
CA ILE A 152 2.90 8.22 0.20
C ILE A 152 1.87 7.18 -0.23
N PHE A 153 1.79 6.93 -1.53
CA PHE A 153 0.92 5.90 -2.08
C PHE A 153 1.70 4.59 -2.28
N PRO A 154 1.04 3.42 -2.16
CA PRO A 154 1.61 2.15 -2.62
C PRO A 154 1.96 2.17 -4.12
N CYS A 155 2.66 1.14 -4.58
CA CYS A 155 2.95 0.96 -5.99
C CYS A 155 1.64 0.86 -6.79
N ASP A 156 1.49 1.68 -7.82
CA ASP A 156 0.31 1.76 -8.68
C ASP A 156 -0.11 0.36 -9.20
N VAL A 157 -1.29 -0.09 -8.76
CA VAL A 157 -1.85 -1.39 -9.14
C VAL A 157 -2.21 -1.44 -10.63
N GLY A 158 -2.55 -0.30 -11.24
CA GLY A 158 -2.81 -0.15 -12.67
C GLY A 158 -1.58 -0.49 -13.50
N ARG A 159 -0.42 0.06 -13.14
CA ARG A 159 0.87 -0.34 -13.71
C ARG A 159 1.17 -1.83 -13.52
N LEU A 160 0.93 -2.40 -12.34
CA LEU A 160 1.14 -3.84 -12.11
C LEU A 160 0.27 -4.72 -13.02
N ILE A 161 -0.98 -4.31 -13.27
CA ILE A 161 -1.90 -4.98 -14.20
C ILE A 161 -1.36 -4.91 -15.63
N ARG A 162 -0.97 -3.72 -16.10
CA ARG A 162 -0.45 -3.53 -17.47
C ARG A 162 0.86 -4.27 -17.72
N ASP A 163 1.80 -4.25 -16.77
CA ASP A 163 3.07 -4.99 -16.86
C ASP A 163 2.81 -6.49 -17.00
N ARG A 164 1.87 -7.03 -16.22
CA ARG A 164 1.46 -8.44 -16.27
C ARG A 164 0.81 -8.81 -17.61
N GLU A 165 -0.02 -7.94 -18.16
CA GLU A 165 -0.69 -8.15 -19.46
C GLU A 165 0.33 -8.14 -20.61
N ALA A 166 1.32 -7.24 -20.56
CA ALA A 166 2.43 -7.23 -21.50
C ALA A 166 3.25 -8.54 -21.46
N ASP A 167 3.50 -9.10 -20.26
CA ASP A 167 4.16 -10.40 -20.10
C ASP A 167 3.31 -11.58 -20.60
N ALA A 168 1.97 -11.53 -20.43
CA ALA A 168 1.07 -12.51 -21.02
C ALA A 168 1.10 -12.47 -22.56
N LYS A 169 1.11 -11.26 -23.14
CA LYS A 169 1.26 -11.09 -24.59
C LYS A 169 2.60 -11.63 -25.12
N ARG A 170 3.69 -11.49 -24.36
CA ARG A 170 5.01 -12.09 -24.68
C ARG A 170 5.05 -13.62 -24.59
N GLY A 171 3.96 -14.26 -24.16
CA GLY A 171 3.93 -15.70 -23.88
C GLY A 171 4.70 -16.10 -22.62
N TRP A 172 5.12 -15.14 -21.80
CA TRP A 172 5.81 -15.40 -20.52
C TRP A 172 4.82 -15.79 -19.41
N LEU A 173 3.52 -15.54 -19.65
CA LEU A 173 2.40 -15.93 -18.82
C LEU A 173 1.30 -16.57 -19.66
N ALA A 174 0.60 -17.53 -19.07
CA ALA A 174 -0.65 -18.04 -19.63
C ALA A 174 -1.76 -16.98 -19.45
N PRO A 175 -2.82 -16.99 -20.29
CA PRO A 175 -3.97 -16.10 -20.13
C PRO A 175 -4.59 -16.20 -18.75
N GLY A 176 -5.17 -15.09 -18.30
CA GLY A 176 -5.80 -15.00 -17.00
C GLY A 176 -7.16 -15.68 -16.95
N SER A 177 -7.21 -17.00 -16.81
CA SER A 177 -8.31 -17.64 -16.09
C SER A 177 -8.27 -17.22 -14.61
N PRO A 178 -9.41 -17.29 -13.88
CA PRO A 178 -9.38 -17.49 -12.45
C PRO A 178 -8.38 -18.58 -12.10
N PHE A 179 -7.68 -18.43 -10.98
CA PHE A 179 -6.85 -19.48 -10.39
C PHE A 179 -5.57 -19.88 -11.15
N SER A 180 -5.11 -19.02 -12.07
CA SER A 180 -3.89 -19.22 -12.87
C SER A 180 -2.60 -19.37 -12.03
N LYS A 181 -1.55 -19.99 -12.60
CA LYS A 181 -0.30 -20.35 -11.88
C LYS A 181 0.51 -19.18 -11.30
N ARG A 182 0.31 -17.94 -11.75
CA ARG A 182 0.79 -16.74 -11.04
C ARG A 182 -0.43 -15.98 -10.54
N ALA A 183 -0.50 -15.67 -9.25
CA ALA A 183 -1.57 -14.85 -8.70
C ALA A 183 -1.64 -13.46 -9.39
N PRO A 184 -2.82 -12.83 -9.50
CA PRO A 184 -2.93 -11.40 -9.85
C PRO A 184 -2.19 -10.49 -8.85
N PRO A 185 -1.96 -9.20 -9.16
CA PRO A 185 -1.32 -8.28 -8.22
C PRO A 185 -2.17 -8.07 -6.96
N VAL A 186 -1.51 -7.89 -5.81
CA VAL A 186 -2.18 -7.57 -4.54
C VAL A 186 -2.68 -6.12 -4.58
N LEU A 187 -3.91 -5.88 -4.15
CA LEU A 187 -4.43 -4.53 -3.98
C LEU A 187 -4.03 -3.99 -2.60
N GLU A 188 -3.09 -3.05 -2.60
CA GLU A 188 -2.64 -2.31 -1.41
C GLU A 188 -3.20 -0.87 -1.37
N GLU A 189 -3.78 -0.40 -2.47
CA GLU A 189 -4.35 0.95 -2.58
C GLU A 189 -5.78 1.03 -2.04
N ARG A 190 -6.08 2.13 -1.34
CA ARG A 190 -7.41 2.39 -0.76
C ARG A 190 -8.45 2.69 -1.84
N ILE A 191 -9.50 1.86 -1.93
CA ILE A 191 -10.70 2.20 -2.71
C ILE A 191 -11.58 3.18 -1.90
N PRO A 192 -12.01 4.33 -2.48
CA PRO A 192 -12.97 5.24 -1.84
C PRO A 192 -14.30 4.58 -1.46
N HIS A 193 -14.91 4.96 -0.34
CA HIS A 193 -16.08 4.26 0.21
C HIS A 193 -17.29 4.23 -0.75
N HIS A 194 -17.42 5.23 -1.62
CA HIS A 194 -18.47 5.33 -2.63
C HIS A 194 -18.26 4.42 -3.85
N LEU A 195 -17.03 3.97 -4.10
CA LEU A 195 -16.67 3.05 -5.19
C LEU A 195 -16.61 1.59 -4.75
N LEU A 196 -16.78 1.29 -3.45
CA LEU A 196 -16.97 -0.08 -2.97
C LEU A 196 -18.21 -0.71 -3.64
N PRO A 197 -18.10 -1.91 -4.25
CA PRO A 197 -19.20 -2.58 -4.93
C PRO A 197 -20.45 -2.72 -4.04
N LYS A 198 -21.63 -2.41 -4.59
CA LYS A 198 -22.90 -2.56 -3.86
C LYS A 198 -23.27 -4.04 -3.65
N LYS A 199 -22.99 -4.87 -4.66
CA LYS A 199 -23.23 -6.31 -4.70
C LYS A 199 -21.93 -7.05 -4.98
N LEU A 200 -21.79 -8.23 -4.39
CA LEU A 200 -20.66 -9.12 -4.56
C LEU A 200 -21.17 -10.51 -4.97
N ILE A 201 -20.64 -11.03 -6.08
CA ILE A 201 -20.90 -12.39 -6.56
C ILE A 201 -19.73 -13.26 -6.10
N VAL A 202 -20.01 -14.26 -5.28
CA VAL A 202 -18.96 -15.10 -4.67
C VAL A 202 -19.01 -16.50 -5.28
N HIS A 203 -17.92 -16.86 -5.95
CA HIS A 203 -17.68 -18.15 -6.57
C HIS A 203 -16.91 -19.05 -5.59
N ASP A 204 -17.60 -20.03 -5.01
CA ASP A 204 -17.10 -20.92 -3.95
C ASP A 204 -17.32 -22.42 -4.27
N PRO A 205 -16.65 -23.00 -5.30
CA PRO A 205 -16.80 -24.42 -5.66
C PRO A 205 -16.47 -25.44 -4.55
N TRP A 206 -15.88 -24.98 -3.43
CA TRP A 206 -15.53 -25.81 -2.28
C TRP A 206 -16.44 -25.57 -1.05
N ASN A 207 -17.47 -24.72 -1.14
CA ASN A 207 -18.40 -24.41 -0.05
C ASN A 207 -17.67 -23.92 1.25
N THR A 208 -16.55 -23.22 1.08
CA THR A 208 -15.72 -22.61 2.14
C THR A 208 -16.50 -21.57 2.97
N LEU A 209 -17.47 -20.89 2.38
CA LEU A 209 -18.34 -19.92 3.05
C LEU A 209 -19.18 -20.53 4.16
N SER A 210 -19.36 -21.86 4.18
CA SER A 210 -20.14 -22.53 5.21
C SER A 210 -19.45 -22.65 6.56
N VAL A 211 -18.11 -22.56 6.61
CA VAL A 211 -17.24 -22.53 7.82
C VAL A 211 -17.47 -23.71 8.81
N ALA A 212 -18.29 -24.70 8.44
CA ALA A 212 -18.29 -26.02 9.06
C ALA A 212 -16.98 -26.74 8.71
N HIS A 213 -16.59 -27.72 9.52
CA HIS A 213 -15.62 -28.70 9.08
C HIS A 213 -16.20 -29.40 7.84
N ALA A 214 -15.70 -29.05 6.65
CA ALA A 214 -15.87 -29.88 5.49
C ALA A 214 -15.20 -31.21 5.83
N ASP A 215 -15.94 -32.32 5.72
CA ASP A 215 -15.39 -33.65 5.90
C ASP A 215 -14.10 -33.78 5.07
N ASP A 216 -13.11 -34.49 5.62
CA ASP A 216 -11.77 -34.64 5.04
C ASP A 216 -11.74 -35.61 3.85
N ASP A 217 -12.74 -35.52 2.95
CA ASP A 217 -12.77 -36.24 1.69
C ASP A 217 -11.70 -35.67 0.74
N ASP A 218 -10.82 -36.56 0.27
CA ASP A 218 -9.52 -36.32 -0.40
C ASP A 218 -9.59 -35.71 -1.82
N ASP A 219 -10.50 -34.76 -2.06
CA ASP A 219 -10.79 -34.11 -3.35
C ASP A 219 -9.74 -33.03 -3.75
N GLU A 220 -8.47 -33.17 -3.36
CA GLU A 220 -7.40 -32.21 -3.73
C GLU A 220 -7.00 -32.27 -5.22
N ASP A 221 -7.27 -33.39 -5.90
CA ASP A 221 -6.82 -33.66 -7.27
C ASP A 221 -7.87 -33.35 -8.37
N ILE A 222 -9.09 -32.92 -8.03
CA ILE A 222 -10.11 -32.57 -9.04
C ILE A 222 -9.76 -31.23 -9.72
N ALA A 223 -9.67 -31.24 -11.04
CA ALA A 223 -9.42 -30.03 -11.82
C ALA A 223 -10.63 -29.07 -11.74
N LEU A 224 -10.37 -27.76 -11.68
CA LEU A 224 -11.40 -26.72 -11.59
C LEU A 224 -12.55 -26.87 -12.60
N ALA A 225 -12.24 -27.33 -13.81
CA ALA A 225 -13.21 -27.49 -14.89
C ALA A 225 -14.29 -28.55 -14.62
N ASP A 226 -14.04 -29.47 -13.68
CA ASP A 226 -14.87 -30.65 -13.42
C ASP A 226 -15.77 -30.50 -12.17
N LYS A 227 -15.61 -29.44 -11.37
CA LYS A 227 -16.43 -29.17 -10.18
C LYS A 227 -17.47 -28.07 -10.48
N PRO A 228 -18.76 -28.25 -10.16
CA PRO A 228 -19.77 -27.23 -10.38
C PRO A 228 -19.47 -25.98 -9.54
N ASP A 229 -19.54 -24.82 -10.18
CA ASP A 229 -19.34 -23.54 -9.52
C ASP A 229 -20.55 -23.19 -8.63
N VAL A 230 -20.30 -23.00 -7.33
CA VAL A 230 -21.34 -22.64 -6.36
C VAL A 230 -21.28 -21.14 -6.17
N VAL A 231 -22.33 -20.45 -6.61
CA VAL A 231 -22.37 -18.99 -6.67
C VAL A 231 -23.35 -18.44 -5.63
N HIS A 232 -22.89 -17.51 -4.80
CA HIS A 232 -23.71 -16.83 -3.79
C HIS A 232 -23.73 -15.31 -4.00
N ALA A 233 -24.90 -14.70 -3.79
CA ALA A 233 -25.08 -13.26 -3.84
C ALA A 233 -24.91 -12.62 -2.46
N TYR A 234 -24.11 -11.57 -2.39
CA TYR A 234 -23.82 -10.81 -1.18
C TYR A 234 -24.05 -9.31 -1.42
N ARG A 235 -24.44 -8.58 -0.37
CA ARG A 235 -24.67 -7.12 -0.39
C ARG A 235 -23.76 -6.38 0.58
N LEU A 236 -23.31 -5.19 0.18
CA LEU A 236 -22.47 -4.33 1.02
C LEU A 236 -23.27 -3.78 2.22
N SER A 237 -22.75 -4.01 3.42
CA SER A 237 -23.32 -3.58 4.70
C SER A 237 -22.54 -2.38 5.25
N ARG A 238 -23.20 -1.22 5.31
CA ARG A 238 -22.64 0.04 5.81
C ARG A 238 -23.28 0.43 7.14
N SER A 239 -22.43 0.81 8.10
CA SER A 239 -22.81 1.49 9.34
C SER A 239 -23.14 2.97 9.08
N LYS A 240 -23.69 3.67 10.08
CA LYS A 240 -23.91 5.13 10.01
C LYS A 240 -22.61 5.92 9.73
N ALA A 241 -21.46 5.43 10.18
CA ALA A 241 -20.17 6.05 9.90
C ALA A 241 -19.70 5.77 8.46
N GLY A 242 -19.86 4.53 7.99
CA GLY A 242 -19.54 4.16 6.60
C GLY A 242 -20.41 4.88 5.56
N LEU A 243 -21.66 5.19 5.89
CA LEU A 243 -22.52 6.03 5.06
C LEU A 243 -22.01 7.48 4.97
N ARG A 244 -21.64 8.09 6.11
CA ARG A 244 -21.05 9.44 6.11
C ARG A 244 -19.75 9.51 5.31
N LYS A 245 -18.84 8.55 5.51
CA LYS A 245 -17.61 8.44 4.69
C LYS A 245 -17.91 8.26 3.20
N CYS A 246 -18.95 7.51 2.85
CA CYS A 246 -19.39 7.35 1.46
C CYS A 246 -19.88 8.68 0.87
N GLU A 247 -20.63 9.48 1.62
CA GLU A 247 -21.08 10.82 1.21
C GLU A 247 -19.90 11.81 1.10
N GLU A 248 -19.00 11.81 2.08
CA GLU A 248 -17.79 12.66 2.14
C GLU A 248 -16.79 12.33 1.01
N ASP A 249 -16.53 11.04 0.76
CA ASP A 249 -15.65 10.59 -0.34
C ASP A 249 -16.27 10.92 -1.71
N ALA A 250 -17.60 10.78 -1.88
CA ALA A 250 -18.30 11.11 -3.12
C ALA A 250 -18.31 12.63 -3.39
N GLU A 251 -18.51 13.45 -2.36
CA GLU A 251 -18.43 14.91 -2.44
C GLU A 251 -17.02 15.37 -2.81
N ARG A 252 -15.99 14.76 -2.21
CA ARG A 252 -14.57 15.02 -2.53
C ARG A 252 -14.26 14.65 -3.97
N ALA A 253 -14.71 13.47 -4.42
CA ALA A 253 -14.54 13.02 -5.80
C ALA A 253 -15.28 13.91 -6.82
N ARG A 254 -16.49 14.41 -6.50
CA ARG A 254 -17.22 15.33 -7.38
C ARG A 254 -16.48 16.66 -7.54
N LYS A 255 -15.98 17.25 -6.44
CA LYS A 255 -15.18 18.48 -6.49
C LYS A 255 -13.90 18.32 -7.30
N ALA A 256 -13.16 17.23 -7.06
CA ALA A 256 -11.95 16.92 -7.84
C ALA A 256 -12.28 16.74 -9.34
N ALA A 257 -13.39 16.07 -9.67
CA ALA A 257 -13.83 15.92 -11.05
C ALA A 257 -14.32 17.23 -11.69
N GLU A 258 -14.94 18.14 -10.93
CA GLU A 258 -15.33 19.49 -11.38
C GLU A 258 -14.10 20.36 -11.69
N GLU A 259 -13.05 20.29 -10.85
CA GLU A 259 -11.77 20.98 -11.05
C GLU A 259 -10.97 20.39 -12.23
N GLU A 260 -10.91 19.06 -12.33
CA GLU A 260 -10.21 18.35 -13.41
C GLU A 260 -10.92 18.51 -14.76
N ALA A 261 -12.26 18.54 -14.81
CA ALA A 261 -13.03 18.71 -16.05
C ALA A 261 -12.85 20.10 -16.70
N ALA A 262 -12.32 21.08 -15.96
CA ALA A 262 -11.93 22.38 -16.50
C ALA A 262 -10.48 22.41 -17.05
N SER A 263 -9.69 21.36 -16.79
CA SER A 263 -8.27 21.30 -17.14
C SER A 263 -8.03 20.48 -18.41
N THR A 264 -7.21 21.01 -19.32
CA THR A 264 -6.72 20.24 -20.48
C THR A 264 -5.62 19.28 -20.05
N VAL A 265 -5.58 18.09 -20.64
CA VAL A 265 -4.51 17.11 -20.35
C VAL A 265 -3.32 17.42 -21.25
N ASN A 266 -2.13 17.53 -20.65
CA ASN A 266 -0.88 17.74 -21.38
C ASN A 266 -0.06 16.46 -21.39
N HIS A 267 0.38 16.06 -22.58
CA HIS A 267 1.22 14.89 -22.83
C HIS A 267 2.55 15.37 -23.40
N LEU A 268 3.66 14.86 -22.87
CA LEU A 268 5.00 15.20 -23.34
C LEU A 268 5.65 13.95 -23.94
N TYR A 269 6.02 14.00 -25.22
CA TYR A 269 6.69 12.92 -25.92
C TYR A 269 8.10 13.33 -26.32
N MET A 270 9.06 12.43 -26.11
CA MET A 270 10.48 12.62 -26.39
C MET A 270 10.84 12.04 -27.78
N PRO A 271 11.92 12.54 -28.41
CA PRO A 271 12.41 12.00 -29.68
C PRO A 271 12.65 10.49 -29.63
N GLY A 272 12.01 9.73 -30.54
CA GLY A 272 12.13 8.27 -30.62
C GLY A 272 11.13 7.49 -29.76
N ASP A 273 10.30 8.14 -28.94
CA ASP A 273 9.20 7.48 -28.23
C ASP A 273 8.30 6.73 -29.21
N TYR A 274 7.86 5.54 -28.81
CA TYR A 274 6.99 4.64 -29.59
C TYR A 274 7.46 4.33 -31.03
N GLY A 275 8.75 4.53 -31.34
CA GLY A 275 9.30 4.32 -32.68
C GLY A 275 9.00 5.45 -33.68
N THR A 276 8.61 6.64 -33.18
CA THR A 276 8.40 7.83 -34.02
C THR A 276 9.69 8.27 -34.73
N SER A 277 9.54 8.83 -35.93
CA SER A 277 10.66 9.39 -36.71
C SER A 277 10.97 10.85 -36.36
N LEU A 278 10.42 11.35 -35.25
CA LEU A 278 10.51 12.75 -34.85
C LEU A 278 11.80 13.03 -34.07
N SER A 279 12.55 14.05 -34.51
CA SER A 279 13.77 14.54 -33.84
C SER A 279 13.50 15.77 -32.95
N LEU A 280 12.27 15.91 -32.44
CA LEU A 280 11.78 17.08 -31.71
C LEU A 280 10.98 16.63 -30.48
N ILE A 281 10.89 17.49 -29.47
CA ILE A 281 10.05 17.26 -28.29
C ILE A 281 8.64 17.73 -28.64
N LEU A 282 7.64 16.91 -28.33
CA LEU A 282 6.25 17.18 -28.67
C LEU A 282 5.43 17.35 -27.40
N HIS A 283 4.83 18.53 -27.24
CA HIS A 283 3.88 18.82 -26.17
C HIS A 283 2.46 18.82 -26.74
N VAL A 284 1.70 17.76 -26.50
CA VAL A 284 0.30 17.65 -26.94
C VAL A 284 -0.64 18.10 -25.83
N THR A 285 -1.57 18.99 -26.16
CA THR A 285 -2.71 19.32 -25.29
C THR A 285 -3.97 18.65 -25.83
N THR A 286 -4.70 17.93 -24.98
CA THR A 286 -5.95 17.22 -25.34
C THR A 286 -7.13 17.71 -24.48
N PRO A 287 -8.39 17.52 -24.94
CA PRO A 287 -9.57 17.86 -24.16
C PRO A 287 -9.60 17.24 -22.75
N PRO A 288 -10.38 17.82 -21.82
CA PRO A 288 -10.60 17.25 -20.51
C PRO A 288 -11.13 15.81 -20.58
N LEU A 289 -10.74 15.01 -19.60
CA LEU A 289 -11.15 13.61 -19.50
C LEU A 289 -12.65 13.49 -19.16
N PRO A 290 -13.37 12.49 -19.70
CA PRO A 290 -14.75 12.23 -19.33
C PRO A 290 -14.86 11.89 -17.83
N PRO A 291 -15.96 12.28 -17.16
CA PRO A 291 -16.14 11.96 -15.75
C PRO A 291 -16.25 10.45 -15.52
N LEU A 292 -15.47 9.92 -14.58
CA LEU A 292 -15.52 8.51 -14.19
C LEU A 292 -16.92 8.11 -13.65
N PRO A 293 -17.29 6.82 -13.71
CA PRO A 293 -18.48 6.32 -13.01
C PRO A 293 -18.40 6.57 -11.50
N THR A 294 -19.51 6.96 -10.89
CA THR A 294 -19.59 7.38 -9.48
C THR A 294 -19.94 6.25 -8.52
N SER A 295 -20.11 5.02 -9.01
CA SER A 295 -20.31 3.83 -8.18
C SER A 295 -19.97 2.55 -8.94
N VAL A 296 -19.62 1.50 -8.21
CA VAL A 296 -19.57 0.12 -8.73
C VAL A 296 -20.80 -0.63 -8.25
N ASP A 297 -21.57 -1.21 -9.18
CA ASP A 297 -22.79 -1.95 -8.84
C ASP A 297 -22.50 -3.39 -8.41
N GLU A 298 -21.63 -4.09 -9.15
CA GLU A 298 -21.31 -5.50 -8.96
C GLU A 298 -19.80 -5.77 -9.11
N ALA A 299 -19.30 -6.76 -8.39
CA ALA A 299 -17.94 -7.29 -8.47
C ALA A 299 -17.94 -8.79 -8.14
N HIS A 300 -16.93 -9.53 -8.60
CA HIS A 300 -16.84 -10.98 -8.39
C HIS A 300 -15.67 -11.35 -7.49
N VAL A 301 -15.86 -12.28 -6.55
CA VAL A 301 -14.81 -12.84 -5.70
C VAL A 301 -14.73 -14.34 -5.93
N TYR A 302 -13.51 -14.84 -6.13
CA TYR A 302 -13.22 -16.25 -6.32
C TYR A 302 -12.43 -16.78 -5.13
N ILE A 303 -12.99 -17.75 -4.40
CA ILE A 303 -12.40 -18.32 -3.18
C ILE A 303 -12.01 -19.80 -3.40
N ARG A 304 -10.93 -20.24 -2.74
CA ARG A 304 -10.43 -21.64 -2.80
C ARG A 304 -10.01 -22.12 -1.43
N ARG A 305 -10.28 -23.39 -1.11
CA ARG A 305 -9.79 -24.07 0.11
C ARG A 305 -8.26 -23.95 0.27
N ARG A 306 -7.50 -24.06 -0.82
CA ARG A 306 -6.02 -24.01 -0.82
C ARG A 306 -5.41 -22.62 -0.58
N ASP A 307 -6.20 -21.55 -0.66
CA ASP A 307 -5.73 -20.19 -0.43
C ASP A 307 -5.96 -19.74 1.03
N LEU A 308 -6.26 -20.68 1.93
CA LEU A 308 -6.29 -20.45 3.37
C LEU A 308 -4.95 -19.85 3.82
N CYS A 309 -4.97 -18.58 4.23
CA CYS A 309 -3.77 -17.83 4.62
C CYS A 309 -3.73 -17.46 6.11
N GLY A 310 -4.80 -17.75 6.86
CA GLY A 310 -4.80 -17.63 8.31
C GLY A 310 -6.05 -18.21 8.96
N GLU A 311 -5.90 -18.73 10.18
CA GLU A 311 -7.01 -19.16 11.03
C GLU A 311 -6.91 -18.48 12.39
N GLY A 312 -8.06 -18.07 12.94
CA GLY A 312 -8.17 -17.52 14.28
C GLY A 312 -9.40 -18.03 15.01
N ASN A 313 -9.48 -17.71 16.31
CA ASN A 313 -10.53 -18.19 17.21
C ASN A 313 -11.95 -17.86 16.72
N HIS A 314 -12.13 -16.70 16.08
CA HIS A 314 -13.42 -16.15 15.66
C HIS A 314 -13.63 -16.15 14.14
N SER A 315 -12.58 -16.46 13.35
CA SER A 315 -12.58 -16.21 11.91
C SER A 315 -11.57 -17.06 11.15
N ILE A 316 -11.85 -17.31 9.87
CA ILE A 316 -10.93 -17.94 8.91
C ILE A 316 -10.60 -16.90 7.82
N VAL A 317 -9.37 -16.86 7.32
CA VAL A 317 -8.90 -15.89 6.32
C VAL A 317 -8.41 -16.61 5.08
N TYR A 318 -9.01 -16.28 3.94
CA TYR A 318 -8.59 -16.74 2.62
C TYR A 318 -7.98 -15.58 1.84
N LEU A 319 -6.95 -15.87 1.07
CA LEU A 319 -6.50 -15.01 0.00
C LEU A 319 -7.45 -15.24 -1.19
N VAL A 320 -8.07 -14.20 -1.73
CA VAL A 320 -9.08 -14.32 -2.80
C VAL A 320 -8.72 -13.48 -4.01
N GLU A 321 -9.11 -13.95 -5.19
CA GLU A 321 -9.05 -13.14 -6.41
C GLU A 321 -10.33 -12.29 -6.47
N TRP A 322 -10.17 -10.97 -6.52
CA TRP A 322 -11.27 -10.01 -6.60
C TRP A 322 -11.26 -9.34 -7.97
N GLU A 323 -12.35 -9.50 -8.70
CA GLU A 323 -12.56 -8.95 -10.03
C GLU A 323 -13.40 -7.68 -9.95
N LEU A 324 -12.82 -6.58 -10.41
CA LEU A 324 -13.38 -5.24 -10.37
C LEU A 324 -13.41 -4.63 -11.79
N PRO A 325 -14.25 -3.62 -12.05
CA PRO A 325 -14.21 -2.88 -13.30
C PRO A 325 -12.82 -2.31 -13.57
N ARG A 326 -12.28 -2.50 -14.78
CA ARG A 326 -10.88 -2.14 -15.12
C ARG A 326 -10.57 -0.66 -14.86
N TRP A 327 -11.51 0.22 -15.17
CA TRP A 327 -11.38 1.67 -14.98
C TRP A 327 -11.14 2.09 -13.52
N LEU A 328 -11.53 1.26 -12.54
CA LEU A 328 -11.30 1.53 -11.12
C LEU A 328 -9.84 1.26 -10.72
N LEU A 329 -9.17 0.33 -11.40
CA LEU A 329 -7.85 -0.17 -11.03
C LEU A 329 -6.73 0.35 -11.94
N VAL A 330 -7.01 0.58 -13.22
CA VAL A 330 -6.02 1.04 -14.22
C VAL A 330 -6.12 2.55 -14.47
N GLY A 331 -7.09 3.21 -13.82
CA GLY A 331 -7.26 4.65 -13.83
C GLY A 331 -7.60 5.24 -15.21
N ARG A 332 -7.29 6.53 -15.39
CA ARG A 332 -7.56 7.28 -16.62
C ARG A 332 -6.45 7.23 -17.66
N GLU A 333 -5.32 6.58 -17.38
CA GLU A 333 -4.16 6.51 -18.28
C GLU A 333 -4.46 5.75 -19.59
N GLU A 334 -5.52 4.95 -19.62
CA GLU A 334 -6.02 4.28 -20.83
C GLU A 334 -7.05 5.09 -21.62
N THR A 335 -7.39 6.32 -21.19
CA THR A 335 -8.46 7.11 -21.82
C THR A 335 -8.07 7.64 -23.19
N PHE A 336 -6.77 7.83 -23.44
CA PHE A 336 -6.23 8.16 -24.75
C PHE A 336 -5.14 7.16 -25.11
N CYS A 337 -5.06 6.78 -26.38
CA CYS A 337 -3.96 5.96 -26.88
C CYS A 337 -2.82 6.86 -27.37
N ASP A 338 -1.64 6.75 -26.77
CA ASP A 338 -0.43 7.46 -27.20
C ASP A 338 -0.14 7.27 -28.69
N GLN A 339 -0.34 6.07 -29.24
CA GLN A 339 -0.11 5.82 -30.67
C GLN A 339 -1.16 6.46 -31.58
N CYS A 340 -2.37 6.75 -31.06
CA CYS A 340 -3.34 7.59 -31.77
C CYS A 340 -2.96 9.07 -31.69
N ILE A 341 -2.57 9.55 -30.50
CA ILE A 341 -2.10 10.92 -30.28
C ILE A 341 -0.90 11.22 -31.20
N LEU A 342 0.11 10.36 -31.20
CA LEU A 342 1.32 10.51 -32.01
C LEU A 342 1.05 10.48 -33.52
N LYS A 343 0.20 9.56 -34.01
CA LYS A 343 -0.21 9.57 -35.43
C LYS A 343 -0.94 10.85 -35.82
N MET A 344 -1.79 11.38 -34.94
CA MET A 344 -2.46 12.68 -35.16
C MET A 344 -1.47 13.84 -35.14
N ALA A 345 -0.50 13.82 -34.22
CA ALA A 345 0.55 14.81 -34.12
C ALA A 345 1.47 14.81 -35.36
N GLU A 346 1.92 13.64 -35.84
CA GLU A 346 2.74 13.52 -37.06
C GLU A 346 2.05 14.16 -38.27
N VAL A 347 0.74 13.99 -38.42
CA VAL A 347 -0.05 14.60 -39.51
C VAL A 347 -0.11 16.12 -39.37
N GLU A 348 -0.36 16.65 -38.17
CA GLU A 348 -0.43 18.10 -37.93
C GLU A 348 0.96 18.77 -38.01
N ILE A 349 2.01 18.13 -37.49
CA ILE A 349 3.42 18.55 -37.65
C ILE A 349 3.78 18.64 -39.13
N LYS A 350 3.45 17.60 -39.93
CA LYS A 350 3.72 17.60 -41.37
C LYS A 350 2.99 18.76 -42.07
N LYS A 351 1.73 19.00 -41.74
CA LYS A 351 0.94 20.12 -42.27
C LYS A 351 1.53 21.48 -41.91
N ARG A 352 1.99 21.68 -40.66
CA ARG A 352 2.69 22.92 -40.24
C ARG A 352 4.05 23.08 -40.91
N HIS A 353 4.78 21.98 -41.14
CA HIS A 353 6.03 21.99 -41.89
C HIS A 353 5.82 22.39 -43.36
N GLU A 354 4.82 21.81 -44.03
CA GLU A 354 4.44 22.16 -45.40
C GLU A 354 3.93 23.62 -45.53
N ALA A 355 3.28 24.15 -44.49
CA ALA A 355 2.87 25.55 -44.40
C ALA A 355 3.99 26.52 -43.97
N GLY A 356 5.16 26.02 -43.55
CA GLY A 356 6.26 26.83 -43.03
C GLY A 356 6.05 27.41 -41.62
N THR A 357 5.01 26.98 -40.90
CA THR A 357 4.61 27.52 -39.58
C THR A 357 5.04 26.67 -38.38
N LEU A 358 5.87 25.64 -38.60
CA LEU A 358 6.25 24.66 -37.57
C LEU A 358 6.91 25.27 -36.31
N TYR A 359 7.62 26.39 -36.47
CA TYR A 359 8.32 27.10 -35.39
C TYR A 359 7.81 28.54 -35.21
N ASP A 360 6.56 28.81 -35.57
CA ASP A 360 5.97 30.15 -35.43
C ASP A 360 5.64 30.46 -33.96
N ARG A 361 6.61 31.10 -33.30
CA ARG A 361 6.56 31.53 -31.90
C ARG A 361 5.38 32.45 -31.54
N SER A 362 4.59 32.93 -32.51
CA SER A 362 3.40 33.73 -32.23
C SER A 362 2.23 32.93 -31.62
N ALA A 363 2.26 31.60 -31.69
CA ALA A 363 1.24 30.71 -31.11
C ALA A 363 1.63 30.09 -29.75
N ASP A 364 2.92 29.97 -29.43
CA ASP A 364 3.44 29.19 -28.29
C ASP A 364 3.44 29.95 -26.94
N ALA A 365 2.44 30.82 -26.70
CA ALA A 365 2.35 31.63 -25.49
C ALA A 365 1.72 30.86 -24.29
N SER A 366 2.41 29.83 -23.80
CA SER A 366 2.05 29.10 -22.57
C SER A 366 3.23 28.95 -21.58
N PRO A 367 2.99 28.95 -20.26
CA PRO A 367 4.05 29.15 -19.26
C PRO A 367 4.74 27.85 -18.82
N ILE A 368 5.49 27.21 -19.73
CA ILE A 368 6.39 26.08 -19.37
C ILE A 368 7.84 26.53 -19.59
N SER A 369 8.32 27.41 -18.71
CA SER A 369 9.66 28.02 -18.79
C SER A 369 10.67 27.44 -17.78
N SER A 370 10.55 26.15 -17.42
CA SER A 370 11.39 25.54 -16.36
C SER A 370 11.57 24.02 -16.46
N LEU A 371 11.53 23.44 -17.66
CA LEU A 371 12.02 22.07 -17.86
C LEU A 371 13.51 22.13 -18.21
N ASP A 372 14.36 21.68 -17.29
CA ASP A 372 15.81 21.52 -17.48
C ASP A 372 16.09 20.39 -18.49
N CYS A 373 15.85 20.66 -19.77
CA CYS A 373 16.05 19.69 -20.84
C CYS A 373 17.52 19.75 -21.34
N PRO A 374 18.30 18.64 -21.34
CA PRO A 374 19.75 18.69 -21.60
C PRO A 374 20.23 19.01 -23.03
N SER A 375 19.40 19.60 -23.89
CA SER A 375 19.75 19.84 -25.31
C SER A 375 18.92 20.97 -25.95
N ASP A 376 19.47 21.60 -26.99
CA ASP A 376 18.80 22.58 -27.89
C ASP A 376 17.69 21.96 -28.76
N THR A 377 17.01 20.92 -28.29
CA THR A 377 15.95 20.23 -29.03
C THR A 377 14.68 21.08 -29.04
N PRO A 378 14.12 21.43 -30.21
CA PRO A 378 12.93 22.26 -30.26
C PRO A 378 11.71 21.53 -29.68
N ILE A 379 10.93 22.26 -28.88
CA ILE A 379 9.61 21.84 -28.39
C ILE A 379 8.57 22.37 -29.38
N VAL A 380 7.62 21.52 -29.79
CA VAL A 380 6.48 21.91 -30.63
C VAL A 380 5.19 21.65 -29.86
N HIS A 381 4.34 22.66 -29.72
CA HIS A 381 3.04 22.55 -29.05
C HIS A 381 1.93 22.24 -30.07
N VAL A 382 1.15 21.19 -29.82
CA VAL A 382 0.05 20.76 -30.70
C VAL A 382 -1.20 20.49 -29.89
N GLU A 383 -2.29 21.18 -30.19
CA GLU A 383 -3.61 20.87 -29.63
C GLU A 383 -4.29 19.79 -30.50
N LEU A 384 -4.70 18.67 -29.89
CA LEU A 384 -5.30 17.53 -30.58
C LEU A 384 -6.57 17.08 -29.89
N ASN A 385 -7.56 16.63 -30.66
CA ASN A 385 -8.80 16.04 -30.15
C ASN A 385 -8.84 14.53 -30.47
N PRO A 386 -8.06 13.69 -29.75
CA PRO A 386 -8.06 12.24 -29.96
C PRO A 386 -9.39 11.61 -29.52
N LYS A 387 -9.76 10.49 -30.17
CA LYS A 387 -10.90 9.68 -29.71
C LYS A 387 -10.65 9.19 -28.28
N VAL A 388 -11.60 9.50 -27.40
CA VAL A 388 -11.70 8.93 -26.04
C VAL A 388 -11.91 7.43 -26.12
N GLN A 389 -11.10 6.69 -25.37
CA GLN A 389 -11.17 5.24 -25.21
C GLN A 389 -11.64 4.94 -23.80
N SER A 390 -12.42 3.88 -23.61
CA SER A 390 -12.89 3.52 -22.27
C SER A 390 -13.26 2.06 -22.17
N SER A 391 -12.53 1.34 -21.31
CA SER A 391 -12.90 -0.01 -20.83
C SER A 391 -14.21 -0.03 -20.04
N ALA A 392 -14.73 1.14 -19.63
CA ALA A 392 -16.06 1.30 -19.02
C ALA A 392 -17.20 1.34 -20.06
N GLY A 393 -16.97 0.91 -21.32
CA GLY A 393 -17.99 0.82 -22.37
C GLY A 393 -18.44 2.16 -22.97
N ARG A 394 -17.67 3.24 -22.76
CA ARG A 394 -18.05 4.62 -23.17
C ARG A 394 -17.43 5.09 -24.49
N GLY A 395 -16.73 4.24 -25.24
CA GLY A 395 -16.15 4.61 -26.54
C GLY A 395 -15.64 3.40 -27.33
N GLU A 396 -15.50 3.57 -28.65
CA GLU A 396 -14.85 2.59 -29.52
C GLU A 396 -13.36 2.47 -29.16
N LEU A 397 -12.90 1.26 -28.87
CA LEU A 397 -11.48 0.98 -28.69
C LEU A 397 -10.78 1.08 -30.05
N CYS A 398 -9.63 1.75 -30.13
CA CYS A 398 -8.89 1.79 -31.39
C CYS A 398 -8.14 0.48 -31.64
N GLU A 399 -7.75 0.26 -32.90
CA GLU A 399 -6.92 -0.88 -33.32
C GLU A 399 -5.64 -1.01 -32.50
N HIS A 400 -4.99 0.09 -32.09
CA HIS A 400 -3.78 0.01 -31.25
C HIS A 400 -4.06 -0.52 -29.85
N PHE A 401 -5.22 -0.19 -29.29
CA PHE A 401 -5.64 -0.62 -27.96
C PHE A 401 -6.09 -2.07 -28.01
N GLN A 402 -6.91 -2.45 -28.99
CA GLN A 402 -7.23 -3.85 -29.29
C GLN A 402 -5.96 -4.67 -29.54
N ALA A 403 -5.02 -4.13 -30.31
CA ALA A 403 -3.72 -4.75 -30.54
C ALA A 403 -2.84 -4.88 -29.29
N ARG A 404 -3.14 -4.23 -28.15
CA ARG A 404 -2.47 -4.56 -26.87
C ARG A 404 -2.93 -5.92 -26.34
N PHE A 405 -4.14 -6.34 -26.66
CA PHE A 405 -4.76 -7.61 -26.23
C PHE A 405 -4.75 -8.69 -27.33
N ASP A 406 -4.51 -8.32 -28.60
CA ASP A 406 -4.18 -9.25 -29.67
C ASP A 406 -2.85 -9.98 -29.41
N GLY A 407 -2.97 -11.12 -28.73
CA GLY A 407 -1.96 -12.17 -28.63
C GLY A 407 -2.38 -13.42 -29.42
N PRO A 408 -1.64 -14.55 -29.30
CA PRO A 408 -1.92 -15.79 -30.02
C PRO A 408 -3.26 -16.49 -29.66
N LEU A 409 -4.09 -15.84 -28.82
CA LEU A 409 -5.39 -16.32 -28.36
C LEU A 409 -6.52 -15.29 -28.55
N GLY A 410 -6.27 -14.18 -29.26
CA GLY A 410 -7.25 -13.22 -29.78
C GLY A 410 -8.45 -12.89 -28.88
N GLY A 411 -8.34 -11.86 -28.04
CA GLY A 411 -9.41 -11.43 -27.13
C GLY A 411 -9.64 -9.93 -27.15
N GLU A 412 -10.90 -9.54 -26.95
CA GLU A 412 -11.27 -8.14 -26.67
C GLU A 412 -10.59 -7.65 -25.38
N ALA A 413 -10.39 -6.33 -25.27
CA ALA A 413 -9.83 -5.74 -24.06
C ALA A 413 -10.75 -6.02 -22.86
N PRO A 414 -10.23 -6.48 -21.71
CA PRO A 414 -11.07 -6.90 -20.61
C PRO A 414 -11.74 -5.69 -19.93
N ALA A 415 -13.06 -5.73 -19.80
CA ALA A 415 -13.85 -4.71 -19.08
C ALA A 415 -13.55 -4.71 -17.57
N THR A 416 -13.01 -5.81 -17.05
CA THR A 416 -12.63 -6.03 -15.66
C THR A 416 -11.12 -6.25 -15.52
N ALA A 417 -10.61 -6.15 -14.30
CA ALA A 417 -9.28 -6.60 -13.93
C ALA A 417 -9.35 -7.32 -12.58
N ARG A 418 -8.47 -8.31 -12.39
CA ARG A 418 -8.38 -9.07 -11.14
C ARG A 418 -7.19 -8.60 -10.31
N VAL A 419 -7.46 -8.44 -9.03
CA VAL A 419 -6.48 -8.19 -7.96
C VAL A 419 -6.62 -9.24 -6.87
N VAL A 420 -5.72 -9.23 -5.89
CA VAL A 420 -5.74 -10.14 -4.76
C VAL A 420 -5.95 -9.36 -3.45
N VAL A 421 -6.85 -9.86 -2.60
CA VAL A 421 -7.20 -9.31 -1.28
C VAL A 421 -7.45 -10.43 -0.27
N CYS A 422 -7.54 -10.11 1.01
CA CYS A 422 -7.98 -11.05 2.04
C CYS A 422 -9.51 -11.03 2.21
N ALA A 423 -10.13 -12.20 2.16
CA ALA A 423 -11.49 -12.43 2.64
C ALA A 423 -11.45 -13.06 4.03
N LYS A 424 -11.86 -12.30 5.05
CA LYS A 424 -12.02 -12.78 6.42
C LYS A 424 -13.48 -13.20 6.62
N LEU A 425 -13.68 -14.48 6.94
CA LEU A 425 -14.96 -15.13 7.20
C LEU A 425 -15.18 -15.30 8.70
N SER A 426 -16.41 -15.14 9.17
CA SER A 426 -16.83 -15.39 10.55
C SER A 426 -17.13 -16.87 10.79
N ARG A 427 -16.81 -17.39 11.98
CA ARG A 427 -17.40 -18.65 12.46
C ARG A 427 -18.90 -18.47 12.74
N GLN A 428 -19.66 -19.57 12.67
CA GLN A 428 -21.10 -19.55 12.92
C GLN A 428 -21.43 -19.04 14.34
N PHE A 429 -22.48 -18.22 14.45
CA PHE A 429 -22.92 -17.55 15.69
C PHE A 429 -21.93 -16.54 16.31
N ASP A 430 -20.79 -16.26 15.66
CA ASP A 430 -19.85 -15.25 16.13
C ASP A 430 -20.31 -13.82 15.78
N THR A 431 -19.98 -12.87 16.66
CA THR A 431 -20.31 -11.43 16.50
C THR A 431 -19.06 -10.55 16.41
N HIS A 432 -17.86 -11.13 16.44
CA HIS A 432 -16.59 -10.44 16.39
C HIS A 432 -16.33 -9.78 15.03
N LEU A 433 -16.63 -10.48 13.92
CA LEU A 433 -16.44 -9.93 12.57
C LEU A 433 -17.35 -8.72 12.25
N PRO A 434 -18.67 -8.72 12.56
CA PRO A 434 -19.51 -7.53 12.45
C PRO A 434 -18.99 -6.31 13.25
N ARG A 435 -18.39 -6.54 14.43
CA ARG A 435 -17.79 -5.47 15.25
C ARG A 435 -16.51 -4.93 14.62
N GLU A 436 -15.65 -5.82 14.14
CA GLU A 436 -14.42 -5.46 13.42
C GLU A 436 -14.72 -4.61 12.19
N ALA A 437 -15.68 -5.05 11.35
CA ALA A 437 -16.18 -4.31 10.21
C ALA A 437 -16.77 -2.93 10.56
N SER A 438 -17.40 -2.81 11.74
CA SER A 438 -17.93 -1.53 12.22
C SER A 438 -16.82 -0.58 12.67
N ASN A 439 -15.75 -1.12 13.27
CA ASN A 439 -14.59 -0.34 13.71
C ASN A 439 -13.76 0.20 12.53
N TYR A 440 -13.54 -0.59 11.47
CA TYR A 440 -12.90 -0.09 10.23
C TYR A 440 -13.65 1.12 9.63
N GLN A 441 -14.99 1.11 9.69
CA GLN A 441 -15.81 2.22 9.22
C GLN A 441 -15.77 3.46 10.14
N LEU A 442 -15.30 3.32 11.39
CA LEU A 442 -15.15 4.40 12.38
C LEU A 442 -13.73 4.96 12.49
N PHE A 443 -12.70 4.21 12.08
CA PHE A 443 -11.31 4.67 12.12
C PHE A 443 -11.10 5.93 11.25
N PRO A 444 -10.24 6.88 11.65
CA PRO A 444 -9.94 8.05 10.84
C PRO A 444 -9.13 7.66 9.58
N ASP A 445 -9.18 8.49 8.54
CA ASP A 445 -8.57 8.18 7.24
C ASP A 445 -7.06 7.85 7.34
N TRP A 446 -6.32 8.60 8.16
CA TRP A 446 -4.87 8.42 8.32
C TRP A 446 -4.46 7.11 9.01
N PHE A 447 -5.37 6.31 9.59
CA PHE A 447 -5.05 4.94 10.01
C PHE A 447 -4.66 4.05 8.82
N PHE A 448 -5.14 4.38 7.61
CA PHE A 448 -4.96 3.62 6.37
C PHE A 448 -3.88 4.24 5.46
N GLU A 449 -3.33 5.39 5.81
CA GLU A 449 -2.45 6.20 4.95
C GLU A 449 -0.98 6.06 5.37
N HIS A 450 -0.09 6.01 4.39
CA HIS A 450 1.34 6.19 4.63
C HIS A 450 1.69 7.68 4.45
N TRP A 451 2.60 8.17 5.27
CA TRP A 451 3.09 9.54 5.25
C TRP A 451 4.62 9.55 5.24
N SER A 452 5.22 10.59 4.64
CA SER A 452 6.67 10.78 4.63
C SER A 452 7.23 11.06 6.02
N GLY A 453 8.51 10.74 6.21
CA GLY A 453 9.22 11.01 7.46
C GLY A 453 8.83 10.10 8.63
N TYR A 454 9.16 10.57 9.83
CA TYR A 454 9.11 9.80 11.07
C TYR A 454 8.35 10.56 12.16
N ASN A 455 7.89 9.84 13.19
CA ASN A 455 7.41 10.38 14.45
C ASN A 455 8.26 9.86 15.62
N VAL A 456 8.45 10.65 16.68
CA VAL A 456 8.92 10.13 17.97
C VAL A 456 7.74 9.90 18.90
N VAL A 457 7.45 8.62 19.15
CA VAL A 457 6.23 8.13 19.79
C VAL A 457 6.55 7.62 21.19
N LYS A 458 6.41 8.47 22.22
CA LYS A 458 6.66 8.05 23.62
C LYS A 458 5.93 6.72 23.97
N PRO A 459 6.45 5.87 24.87
CA PRO A 459 7.74 5.98 25.56
C PRO A 459 8.97 5.70 24.67
N LEU A 460 8.80 5.39 23.39
CA LEU A 460 9.92 5.28 22.44
C LEU A 460 10.65 6.63 22.32
N GLN A 461 11.97 6.56 22.20
CA GLN A 461 12.85 7.73 22.01
C GLN A 461 13.41 7.84 20.59
N ASP A 462 13.48 6.73 19.86
CA ASP A 462 13.99 6.70 18.49
C ASP A 462 12.84 6.96 17.49
N PRO A 463 13.10 7.58 16.33
CA PRO A 463 12.05 7.88 15.35
C PRO A 463 11.52 6.61 14.65
N THR A 464 10.20 6.49 14.52
CA THR A 464 9.51 5.41 13.78
C THR A 464 8.79 5.97 12.54
N PRO A 465 8.72 5.25 11.41
CA PRO A 465 8.16 5.79 10.17
C PRO A 465 6.67 6.06 10.29
N CYS A 466 6.16 7.02 9.52
CA CYS A 466 4.73 7.38 9.52
C CYS A 466 3.90 6.44 8.63
N GLY A 467 3.97 5.12 8.87
CA GLY A 467 3.22 4.12 8.10
C GLY A 467 1.74 4.00 8.51
N ALA A 468 0.93 3.45 7.61
CA ALA A 468 -0.45 3.08 7.92
C ALA A 468 -0.51 2.00 9.03
N ILE A 469 -1.45 2.16 9.95
CA ILE A 469 -1.60 1.36 11.17
C ILE A 469 -2.41 0.10 10.91
N VAL A 470 -3.44 0.19 10.06
CA VAL A 470 -4.43 -0.87 9.83
C VAL A 470 -4.53 -1.22 8.33
N PRO A 471 -4.91 -2.45 7.96
CA PRO A 471 -5.17 -2.85 6.58
C PRO A 471 -6.22 -1.97 5.92
N ASN A 472 -6.07 -1.68 4.62
CA ASN A 472 -7.14 -1.06 3.84
C ASN A 472 -8.44 -1.89 3.88
N PHE A 473 -9.57 -1.18 3.99
CA PHE A 473 -10.91 -1.76 4.12
C PHE A 473 -11.64 -1.74 2.77
N TYR A 474 -11.99 -2.92 2.26
CA TYR A 474 -12.62 -3.11 0.95
C TYR A 474 -14.11 -3.50 1.04
N GLY A 475 -14.70 -3.33 2.21
CA GLY A 475 -16.12 -3.54 2.46
C GLY A 475 -16.42 -4.74 3.35
N TYR A 476 -17.61 -4.70 3.95
CA TYR A 476 -18.18 -5.78 4.74
C TYR A 476 -19.48 -6.22 4.08
N TYR A 477 -19.56 -7.48 3.67
CA TYR A 477 -20.62 -8.01 2.85
C TYR A 477 -21.38 -9.09 3.61
N VAL A 478 -22.70 -9.05 3.54
CA VAL A 478 -23.58 -10.06 4.15
C VAL A 478 -24.34 -10.80 3.05
N PRO A 479 -24.73 -12.07 3.25
CA PRO A 479 -25.57 -12.79 2.28
C PRO A 479 -26.81 -11.98 1.94
N ASP A 480 -27.19 -11.97 0.66
CA ASP A 480 -28.34 -11.19 0.19
C ASP A 480 -29.67 -11.79 0.70
N GLU A 481 -30.77 -11.03 0.63
CA GLU A 481 -32.04 -11.46 1.25
C GLU A 481 -32.63 -12.72 0.60
N SER A 482 -32.31 -13.03 -0.65
CA SER A 482 -32.62 -14.33 -1.30
C SER A 482 -31.86 -15.50 -0.67
N GLU A 483 -30.60 -15.29 -0.27
CA GLU A 483 -29.76 -16.27 0.43
C GLU A 483 -30.09 -16.34 1.92
N ALA A 484 -30.63 -15.26 2.51
CA ALA A 484 -30.87 -15.12 3.94
C ALA A 484 -32.33 -15.37 4.40
N ALA A 485 -33.34 -15.23 3.54
CA ALA A 485 -34.77 -15.54 3.79
C ALA A 485 -35.05 -17.06 3.82
N ALA A 486 -34.16 -17.75 4.51
CA ALA A 486 -33.70 -19.09 4.24
C ALA A 486 -33.30 -19.77 5.56
N VAL A 487 -32.67 -18.99 6.44
CA VAL A 487 -32.32 -19.37 7.80
C VAL A 487 -33.52 -19.06 8.71
N PRO A 488 -34.03 -20.00 9.52
CA PRO A 488 -35.05 -19.71 10.51
C PRO A 488 -34.54 -18.64 11.50
N ARG A 489 -35.32 -17.58 11.71
CA ARG A 489 -35.05 -16.61 12.78
C ARG A 489 -35.31 -17.27 14.14
N PHE A 490 -34.28 -17.86 14.74
CA PHE A 490 -34.37 -18.31 16.13
C PHE A 490 -34.31 -17.10 17.06
N SER A 491 -35.45 -16.78 17.66
CA SER A 491 -35.55 -15.77 18.72
C SER A 491 -34.78 -16.23 19.95
N PRO A 492 -33.99 -15.35 20.61
CA PRO A 492 -33.34 -15.68 21.88
C PRO A 492 -34.37 -15.58 23.02
N THR A 493 -35.23 -16.59 23.17
CA THR A 493 -35.95 -16.84 24.42
C THR A 493 -35.08 -17.71 25.30
N ALA A 494 -34.63 -17.15 26.42
CA ALA A 494 -33.94 -17.91 27.44
C ALA A 494 -34.92 -18.89 28.10
N GLU A 495 -34.66 -20.19 27.94
CA GLU A 495 -34.76 -21.17 29.02
C GLU A 495 -34.04 -22.46 28.61
N ASP A 496 -33.49 -23.14 29.61
CA ASP A 496 -32.47 -24.18 29.46
C ASP A 496 -33.08 -25.58 29.57
N SER A 497 -32.33 -26.60 29.12
CA SER A 497 -32.40 -27.97 29.62
C SER A 497 -33.71 -28.76 29.48
N GLN A 498 -33.84 -29.49 28.35
CA GLN A 498 -34.08 -30.95 28.34
C GLN A 498 -34.09 -31.55 26.93
N LEU A 499 -33.20 -32.51 26.67
CA LEU A 499 -33.28 -33.41 25.51
C LEU A 499 -34.38 -34.47 25.74
N PRO A 500 -35.39 -34.61 24.87
CA PRO A 500 -36.32 -35.73 24.93
C PRO A 500 -35.68 -37.01 24.33
N PRO A 501 -36.09 -38.21 24.77
CA PRO A 501 -35.55 -39.48 24.26
C PRO A 501 -36.06 -39.79 22.84
N SER A 502 -35.26 -40.53 22.09
CA SER A 502 -35.56 -40.98 20.72
C SER A 502 -36.86 -41.79 20.62
N PRO A 503 -37.77 -41.49 19.67
CA PRO A 503 -38.90 -42.35 19.36
C PRO A 503 -38.50 -43.47 18.39
N ARG A 504 -39.02 -44.68 18.65
CA ARG A 504 -39.04 -45.79 17.69
C ARG A 504 -40.39 -45.84 16.98
N ALA A 505 -40.34 -46.22 15.71
CA ALA A 505 -41.41 -46.77 14.86
C ALA A 505 -42.44 -45.81 14.23
N SER A 506 -42.47 -45.89 12.89
CA SER A 506 -43.61 -45.80 11.96
C SER A 506 -44.55 -44.59 12.00
N ASP A 507 -44.41 -43.72 11.01
CA ASP A 507 -45.50 -43.09 10.24
C ASP A 507 -44.96 -42.68 8.85
N ASP A 508 -45.50 -43.23 7.76
CA ASP A 508 -44.97 -43.11 6.38
C ASP A 508 -45.44 -41.84 5.62
N ASP A 509 -45.84 -40.78 6.33
CA ASP A 509 -46.38 -39.54 5.73
C ASP A 509 -45.84 -38.24 6.41
N ALA A 510 -44.65 -38.32 7.01
CA ALA A 510 -43.96 -37.12 7.49
C ALA A 510 -43.36 -36.33 6.30
N PRO A 511 -43.59 -35.02 6.17
CA PRO A 511 -42.85 -34.21 5.20
C PRO A 511 -41.36 -34.29 5.54
N GLU A 512 -40.50 -34.47 4.52
CA GLU A 512 -39.06 -34.58 4.74
C GLU A 512 -38.56 -33.43 5.63
N PRO A 513 -37.72 -33.71 6.64
CA PRO A 513 -37.22 -32.68 7.53
C PRO A 513 -36.44 -31.66 6.70
N VAL A 514 -37.03 -30.47 6.52
CA VAL A 514 -36.41 -29.36 5.79
C VAL A 514 -35.09 -29.04 6.49
N LEU A 515 -34.00 -29.53 5.91
CA LEU A 515 -32.66 -29.32 6.45
C LEU A 515 -32.47 -27.81 6.67
N PRO A 516 -32.07 -27.37 7.89
CA PRO A 516 -31.85 -25.95 8.13
C PRO A 516 -30.80 -25.48 7.13
N LYS A 517 -31.17 -24.49 6.29
CA LYS A 517 -30.29 -24.03 5.22
C LYS A 517 -28.94 -23.63 5.80
N ARG A 518 -27.89 -24.16 5.17
CA ARG A 518 -26.50 -24.08 5.68
C ARG A 518 -26.14 -22.62 5.96
N TYR A 519 -25.42 -22.40 7.06
CA TYR A 519 -24.88 -21.09 7.38
C TYR A 519 -24.00 -20.60 6.23
N LEU A 520 -24.14 -19.33 5.87
CA LEU A 520 -23.24 -18.62 4.97
C LEU A 520 -22.59 -17.49 5.74
N SER A 521 -21.25 -17.51 5.77
CA SER A 521 -20.48 -16.56 6.54
C SER A 521 -20.51 -15.16 5.90
N PRO A 522 -20.68 -14.07 6.68
CA PRO A 522 -20.43 -12.72 6.18
C PRO A 522 -18.92 -12.53 5.90
N ILE A 523 -18.62 -11.71 4.88
CA ILE A 523 -17.28 -11.55 4.32
C ILE A 523 -16.78 -10.14 4.63
N LEU A 524 -15.60 -10.03 5.24
CA LEU A 524 -14.87 -8.78 5.39
C LEU A 524 -13.67 -8.79 4.44
N LEU A 525 -13.67 -7.90 3.44
CA LEU A 525 -12.56 -7.77 2.49
C LEU A 525 -11.54 -6.74 2.99
N LEU A 526 -10.26 -7.13 3.02
CA LEU A 526 -9.14 -6.33 3.54
C LEU A 526 -7.89 -6.45 2.66
N GLU A 527 -6.97 -5.48 2.78
CA GLU A 527 -5.58 -5.58 2.30
C GLU A 527 -4.91 -6.86 2.83
N TYR A 528 -4.12 -7.52 1.98
CA TYR A 528 -3.19 -8.56 2.41
C TYR A 528 -1.88 -7.92 2.86
N CYS A 529 -1.54 -8.08 4.14
CA CYS A 529 -0.42 -7.38 4.77
C CYS A 529 0.75 -8.30 5.15
N GLY A 530 0.85 -9.47 4.51
CA GLY A 530 1.92 -10.45 4.75
C GLY A 530 1.64 -11.45 5.87
N LYS A 531 2.70 -11.86 6.58
CA LYS A 531 2.67 -12.92 7.62
C LYS A 531 2.57 -12.33 9.03
N GLN A 532 2.13 -13.12 10.01
CA GLN A 532 2.28 -12.75 11.43
C GLN A 532 3.76 -12.60 11.79
N ILE A 533 4.08 -11.65 12.67
CA ILE A 533 5.45 -11.46 13.15
C ILE A 533 5.89 -12.55 14.13
N GLU A 534 7.20 -12.78 14.16
CA GLU A 534 7.89 -13.53 15.22
C GLU A 534 8.84 -12.53 15.91
N PRO A 535 8.53 -12.05 17.14
CA PRO A 535 9.27 -10.95 17.77
C PRO A 535 10.80 -11.16 17.90
N ASP A 536 11.21 -12.43 18.00
CA ASP A 536 12.62 -12.84 18.07
C ASP A 536 13.37 -12.67 16.74
N GLU A 537 12.67 -12.77 15.59
CA GLU A 537 13.26 -12.54 14.25
C GLU A 537 13.44 -11.05 13.93
N LEU A 538 12.76 -10.16 14.65
CA LEU A 538 12.73 -8.73 14.36
C LEU A 538 14.00 -7.99 14.80
N SER A 539 14.39 -6.94 14.06
CA SER A 539 15.39 -5.99 14.54
C SER A 539 14.86 -5.11 15.68
N ILE A 540 15.73 -4.35 16.35
CA ILE A 540 15.29 -3.36 17.35
C ILE A 540 14.39 -2.31 16.69
N ASP A 541 14.73 -1.85 15.50
CA ASP A 541 13.95 -0.85 14.78
C ASP A 541 12.57 -1.42 14.38
N ASP A 542 12.51 -2.66 13.88
CA ASP A 542 11.24 -3.35 13.59
C ASP A 542 10.34 -3.50 14.83
N ARG A 543 10.92 -3.88 15.97
CA ARG A 543 10.18 -4.00 17.25
C ARG A 543 9.65 -2.65 17.73
N GLN A 544 10.42 -1.58 17.58
CA GLN A 544 9.96 -0.21 17.86
C GLN A 544 8.84 0.21 16.91
N GLU A 545 8.92 -0.14 15.63
CA GLU A 545 7.89 0.17 14.64
C GLU A 545 6.57 -0.55 14.95
N ALA A 546 6.61 -1.88 15.17
CA ALA A 546 5.45 -2.66 15.60
C ALA A 546 4.82 -2.14 16.91
N THR A 547 5.66 -1.73 17.88
CA THR A 547 5.20 -1.08 19.13
C THR A 547 4.52 0.26 18.83
N SER A 548 5.09 1.07 17.95
CA SER A 548 4.58 2.40 17.60
C SER A 548 3.16 2.37 17.04
N LEU A 549 2.75 1.30 16.34
CA LEU A 549 1.40 1.15 15.82
C LEU A 549 0.33 1.17 16.94
N PHE A 550 0.55 0.39 18.02
CA PHE A 550 -0.34 0.37 19.17
C PHE A 550 -0.34 1.72 19.90
N LEU A 551 0.83 2.35 20.02
CA LEU A 551 0.99 3.66 20.67
C LEU A 551 0.40 4.83 19.86
N HIS A 552 0.34 4.72 18.52
CA HIS A 552 -0.35 5.67 17.66
C HIS A 552 -1.88 5.52 17.73
N MET A 553 -2.37 4.29 17.72
CA MET A 553 -3.79 4.00 17.91
C MET A 553 -4.26 4.51 19.29
N SER A 554 -3.49 4.24 20.35
CA SER A 554 -3.85 4.62 21.72
C SER A 554 -3.99 6.12 21.93
N ARG A 555 -3.02 6.92 21.48
CA ARG A 555 -3.03 8.38 21.68
C ARG A 555 -4.12 9.12 20.92
N THR A 556 -4.73 8.47 19.94
CA THR A 556 -5.84 9.04 19.17
C THR A 556 -7.20 8.55 19.66
N GLY A 557 -7.22 8.00 20.88
CA GLY A 557 -8.43 7.62 21.61
C GLY A 557 -8.95 6.23 21.22
N TRP A 558 -8.11 5.35 20.68
CA TRP A 558 -8.51 4.00 20.27
C TRP A 558 -7.72 2.91 21.00
N MET A 559 -8.43 1.99 21.64
CA MET A 559 -7.85 0.76 22.21
C MET A 559 -8.13 -0.40 21.25
N GLN A 560 -7.12 -1.20 20.91
CA GLN A 560 -7.28 -2.35 20.01
C GLN A 560 -8.00 -3.54 20.70
N GLY A 561 -7.83 -3.72 22.01
CA GLY A 561 -8.62 -4.65 22.85
C GLY A 561 -8.18 -6.11 22.86
N SER A 562 -7.09 -6.45 22.18
CA SER A 562 -6.51 -7.80 22.03
C SER A 562 -4.99 -7.71 21.72
N ILE A 563 -4.24 -7.00 22.57
CA ILE A 563 -2.79 -6.75 22.38
C ILE A 563 -2.02 -8.08 22.40
N ALA A 564 -1.44 -8.46 21.25
CA ALA A 564 -0.61 -9.66 21.10
C ALA A 564 0.23 -9.59 19.81
N ALA A 565 1.40 -10.24 19.78
CA ALA A 565 2.30 -10.23 18.61
C ALA A 565 1.65 -10.83 17.35
N ARG A 566 0.86 -11.91 17.49
CA ARG A 566 0.05 -12.51 16.41
C ARG A 566 -0.91 -11.54 15.71
N ASN A 567 -1.26 -10.43 16.37
CA ASN A 567 -2.15 -9.39 15.85
C ASN A 567 -1.37 -8.25 15.15
N VAL A 568 -0.08 -8.48 14.86
CA VAL A 568 0.73 -7.64 13.97
C VAL A 568 1.17 -8.47 12.77
N LEU A 569 0.91 -7.95 11.57
CA LEU A 569 1.39 -8.52 10.30
C LEU A 569 2.60 -7.74 9.79
N VAL A 570 3.47 -8.43 9.04
CA VAL A 570 4.64 -7.87 8.38
C VAL A 570 4.75 -8.33 6.93
N GLN A 571 5.09 -7.38 6.04
CA GLN A 571 5.46 -7.63 4.66
C GLN A 571 6.69 -6.83 4.22
N PRO A 572 7.41 -7.25 3.16
CA PRO A 572 8.50 -6.47 2.58
C PRO A 572 8.01 -5.10 2.08
N GLY A 573 8.77 -4.06 2.40
CA GLY A 573 8.51 -2.68 2.01
C GLY A 573 9.73 -2.01 1.33
N PRO A 574 9.65 -0.70 1.05
CA PRO A 574 8.47 0.15 1.22
C PRO A 574 7.38 -0.17 0.18
N LEU A 575 6.10 0.02 0.52
CA LEU A 575 4.99 -0.37 -0.37
C LEU A 575 4.90 0.49 -1.65
N SER A 576 5.49 1.68 -1.67
CA SER A 576 5.62 2.52 -2.86
C SER A 576 6.48 1.89 -3.97
N GLU A 577 7.37 0.96 -3.62
CA GLU A 577 8.25 0.27 -4.57
C GLU A 577 7.56 -0.91 -5.25
N TRP A 578 8.02 -1.23 -6.47
CA TRP A 578 7.54 -2.38 -7.23
C TRP A 578 7.80 -3.69 -6.45
N PRO A 579 6.89 -4.70 -6.47
CA PRO A 579 6.98 -5.85 -5.57
C PRO A 579 8.33 -6.59 -5.57
N LEU A 580 8.99 -6.77 -6.72
CA LEU A 580 10.32 -7.38 -6.78
C LEU A 580 11.42 -6.45 -6.21
N GLY A 581 11.26 -5.13 -6.38
CA GLY A 581 12.14 -4.10 -5.82
C GLY A 581 12.23 -4.19 -4.30
N ARG A 582 11.10 -4.40 -3.63
CA ARG A 582 11.01 -4.63 -2.17
C ARG A 582 11.86 -5.82 -1.72
N MET A 583 11.89 -6.91 -2.51
CA MET A 583 12.65 -8.13 -2.20
C MET A 583 14.16 -7.96 -2.36
N VAL A 584 14.62 -7.04 -3.23
CA VAL A 584 16.04 -6.78 -3.49
C VAL A 584 16.59 -5.54 -2.76
N CYS A 585 15.73 -4.80 -2.05
CA CYS A 585 16.12 -3.62 -1.26
C CYS A 585 17.21 -3.96 -0.24
N ARG A 586 18.21 -3.07 -0.12
CA ARG A 586 19.34 -3.16 0.82
C ARG A 586 19.52 -1.83 1.55
N PRO A 587 19.43 -1.78 2.89
CA PRO A 587 18.96 -2.86 3.77
C PRO A 587 17.50 -3.26 3.45
N PRO A 588 17.08 -4.50 3.78
CA PRO A 588 15.68 -4.88 3.66
C PRO A 588 14.84 -3.98 4.58
N LYS A 589 13.71 -3.49 4.06
CA LYS A 589 12.75 -2.67 4.82
C LYS A 589 11.46 -3.46 4.96
N ASN A 590 10.82 -3.34 6.11
CA ASN A 590 9.55 -3.99 6.42
C ASN A 590 8.40 -2.96 6.38
N SER A 591 7.16 -3.44 6.41
CA SER A 591 5.97 -2.63 6.61
C SER A 591 4.98 -3.42 7.44
N PHE A 592 4.49 -2.81 8.51
CA PHE A 592 3.70 -3.47 9.55
C PHE A 592 2.25 -3.00 9.57
N ARG A 593 1.36 -3.86 10.08
CA ARG A 593 -0.07 -3.56 10.29
C ARG A 593 -0.61 -4.23 11.54
N LEU A 594 -1.49 -3.56 12.27
CA LEU A 594 -2.32 -4.18 13.31
C LEU A 594 -3.57 -4.82 12.69
N ILE A 595 -4.02 -5.94 13.26
CA ILE A 595 -5.28 -6.61 12.88
C ILE A 595 -6.14 -6.91 14.12
N ASP A 596 -7.26 -7.61 13.94
CA ASP A 596 -8.13 -8.15 15.00
C ASP A 596 -8.91 -7.08 15.79
N PHE A 597 -9.63 -6.20 15.08
CA PHE A 597 -10.35 -5.07 15.69
C PHE A 597 -11.76 -5.39 16.21
N GLY A 598 -12.16 -6.66 16.34
CA GLY A 598 -13.48 -7.04 16.85
C GLY A 598 -13.73 -6.71 18.33
N ARG A 599 -12.65 -6.41 19.07
CA ARG A 599 -12.66 -5.92 20.46
C ARG A 599 -12.20 -4.46 20.59
N ALA A 600 -11.93 -3.78 19.47
CA ALA A 600 -11.45 -2.40 19.52
C ALA A 600 -12.57 -1.45 19.98
N VAL A 601 -12.19 -0.46 20.78
CA VAL A 601 -13.10 0.53 21.36
C VAL A 601 -12.50 1.92 21.31
N LYS A 602 -13.35 2.92 21.10
CA LYS A 602 -12.98 4.33 21.24
C LYS A 602 -13.13 4.74 22.70
N LEU A 603 -12.15 5.46 23.24
CA LEU A 603 -12.06 5.88 24.64
C LEU A 603 -11.80 7.38 24.74
N ASP A 604 -12.44 8.02 25.72
CA ASP A 604 -12.24 9.45 26.01
C ASP A 604 -10.91 9.72 26.75
N ARG A 605 -10.34 8.70 27.40
CA ARG A 605 -9.06 8.79 28.12
C ARG A 605 -8.29 7.47 28.07
N TRP A 606 -6.99 7.56 27.86
CA TRP A 606 -6.08 6.41 27.79
C TRP A 606 -5.57 5.95 29.17
N PRO A 607 -5.48 4.63 29.45
CA PRO A 607 -4.78 4.09 30.62
C PRO A 607 -3.28 3.87 30.33
N GLU A 608 -2.40 4.61 31.02
CA GLU A 608 -0.93 4.53 30.84
C GLU A 608 -0.33 3.13 31.09
N GLU A 609 -1.03 2.28 31.84
CA GLU A 609 -0.63 0.89 32.12
C GLU A 609 -0.48 0.05 30.84
N GLN A 610 -1.24 0.35 29.78
CA GLN A 610 -1.14 -0.39 28.51
C GLN A 610 0.11 -0.04 27.70
N ASP A 611 0.65 1.18 27.79
CA ASP A 611 1.93 1.51 27.13
C ASP A 611 3.04 0.58 27.66
N SER A 612 3.02 0.25 28.96
CA SER A 612 3.95 -0.70 29.57
C SER A 612 3.76 -2.13 29.07
N GLN A 613 2.51 -2.56 28.87
CA GLN A 613 2.19 -3.90 28.34
C GLN A 613 2.67 -4.06 26.89
N VAL A 614 2.47 -3.05 26.02
CA VAL A 614 2.96 -3.09 24.63
C VAL A 614 4.49 -3.09 24.60
N MET A 615 5.15 -2.26 25.42
CA MET A 615 6.63 -2.24 25.49
C MET A 615 7.20 -3.60 25.91
N GLN A 616 6.58 -4.27 26.90
CA GLN A 616 6.96 -5.62 27.33
C GLN A 616 6.72 -6.69 26.26
N LEU A 617 5.68 -6.57 25.43
CA LEU A 617 5.39 -7.52 24.34
C LEU A 617 6.51 -7.60 23.29
N PHE A 618 7.34 -6.57 23.19
CA PHE A 618 8.42 -6.44 22.21
C PHE A 618 9.82 -6.36 22.85
N ASP A 619 9.96 -6.78 24.11
CA ASP A 619 11.21 -6.71 24.89
C ASP A 619 11.90 -5.32 24.87
N LEU A 620 11.10 -4.27 24.63
CA LEU A 620 11.53 -2.89 24.76
C LEU A 620 11.43 -2.57 26.25
N GLY A 621 12.55 -2.83 26.95
CA GLY A 621 12.60 -2.90 28.41
C GLY A 621 11.93 -1.72 29.13
N PRO A 622 11.47 -1.94 30.39
CA PRO A 622 10.74 -0.94 31.14
C PRO A 622 11.54 0.35 31.24
N LEU A 623 10.88 1.49 31.01
CA LEU A 623 11.47 2.83 31.18
C LEU A 623 12.22 2.91 32.52
N GLY A 624 13.55 2.97 32.45
CA GLY A 624 14.36 3.35 33.59
C GLY A 624 13.87 4.71 34.10
N ARG A 625 13.51 4.81 35.39
CA ARG A 625 12.93 6.01 36.01
C ARG A 625 13.92 7.17 36.18
N GLY A 626 14.81 7.39 35.20
CA GLY A 626 16.04 8.16 35.38
C GLY A 626 16.44 9.09 34.22
N THR A 627 15.59 9.27 33.20
CA THR A 627 15.79 10.31 32.16
C THR A 627 14.46 11.01 31.84
N TRP A 628 14.15 12.02 32.65
CA TRP A 628 13.08 13.01 32.44
C TRP A 628 13.69 14.37 32.13
#